data_AF-A0A936W406-F1
#
_entry.id   AF-A0A936W406-F1
#
_cell.length_a   1.000
_cell.length_b   1.000
_cell.length_c   1.000
_cell.angle_alpha   90.00
_cell.angle_beta   90.00
_cell.angle_gamma   90.00
#
_symmetry.space_group_name_H-M   'P 1'
#
loop_
_entity.id
_entity.type
_entity.pdbx_description
1 polymer ?
#
loop_
_entity_poly.entity_id
_entity_poly.type
_entity_poly.pdbx_seq_one_letter_code
_entity_poly.pdbx_strand_id
1 'polypeptide(L)'
;MKTLVINFFVSLLILAAAILGGCQSSAEKVDAAKENVDEAKEELQEVKAEVQADAIKVANAEEWRVFKSDAEIKIKENEVRIGELKVKMKKSGKTFDAMYEKNIIALEEKNKDLKTRIASYETNQSDWDAFTREFNHDMDELGQALKDLTVNNKN
;
A
#
# COMPACT_ATOMS: atom_id res chain seq x y z
N MET A 1 -35.93 27.22 59.58
CA MET A 1 -35.04 26.26 58.89
C MET A 1 -35.83 25.59 57.77
N LYS A 2 -35.39 25.81 56.52
CA LYS A 2 -35.42 24.91 55.33
C LYS A 2 -36.69 24.06 55.10
N THR A 3 -37.34 24.01 53.94
CA THR A 3 -37.35 24.72 52.64
C THR A 3 -38.63 24.24 51.97
N LEU A 4 -39.26 25.12 51.22
CA LEU A 4 -40.55 24.96 50.55
C LEU A 4 -40.35 24.43 49.11
N VAL A 5 -41.41 23.76 48.63
CA VAL A 5 -41.87 23.56 47.23
C VAL A 5 -41.22 22.53 46.30
N ILE A 6 -42.10 21.62 45.89
CA ILE A 6 -42.04 20.72 44.73
C ILE A 6 -42.17 21.56 43.44
N ASN A 7 -41.32 21.31 42.44
CA ASN A 7 -41.54 21.76 41.07
C ASN A 7 -41.17 20.65 40.08
N PHE A 8 -42.13 20.31 39.23
CA PHE A 8 -42.06 19.33 38.15
C PHE A 8 -41.68 20.09 36.87
N PHE A 9 -40.49 19.85 36.32
CA PHE A 9 -40.10 20.35 34.99
C PHE A 9 -40.00 19.17 34.02
N VAL A 10 -40.83 19.20 32.98
CA VAL A 10 -40.80 18.31 31.82
C VAL A 10 -39.98 18.96 30.71
N SER A 11 -39.34 18.11 29.89
CA SER A 11 -38.84 18.33 28.52
C SER A 11 -37.30 18.36 28.41
N LEU A 12 -36.61 17.84 27.38
CA LEU A 12 -36.93 17.01 26.21
C LEU A 12 -35.59 16.85 25.41
N LEU A 13 -35.34 15.66 24.82
CA LEU A 13 -34.56 15.38 23.59
C LEU A 13 -33.01 15.41 23.53
N ILE A 14 -32.49 14.28 22.97
CA ILE A 14 -31.41 14.10 21.95
C ILE A 14 -29.98 14.46 22.46
N LEU A 15 -28.83 13.87 22.14
CA LEU A 15 -28.17 12.96 21.18
C LEU A 15 -26.83 12.65 21.91
N ALA A 16 -26.02 11.65 21.67
CA ALA A 16 -25.90 10.57 20.73
C ALA A 16 -25.09 9.52 21.50
N ALA A 17 -25.24 8.26 21.12
CA ALA A 17 -24.23 7.26 21.42
C ALA A 17 -22.87 7.84 21.02
N ALA A 18 -21.92 7.88 21.95
CA ALA A 18 -20.51 8.06 21.63
C ALA A 18 -20.06 6.80 20.86
N ILE A 19 -20.39 6.77 19.56
CA ILE A 19 -19.71 5.90 18.62
C ILE A 19 -18.33 6.52 18.48
N LEU A 20 -17.43 6.01 19.31
CA LEU A 20 -16.00 5.97 19.03
C LEU A 20 -15.84 5.28 17.66
N GLY A 21 -15.66 6.10 16.63
CA GLY A 21 -15.38 5.67 15.26
C GLY A 21 -14.75 6.83 14.52
N GLY A 22 -13.42 6.83 14.47
CA GLY A 22 -12.61 7.93 13.94
C GLY A 22 -13.04 8.35 12.54
N CYS A 23 -13.62 9.54 12.44
CA CYS A 23 -13.71 10.26 11.18
C CYS A 23 -12.40 11.02 11.01
N GLN A 24 -11.32 10.32 10.62
CA GLN A 24 -10.12 10.99 10.13
C GLN A 24 -10.51 11.78 8.88
N SER A 25 -10.21 13.08 8.88
CA SER A 25 -10.63 14.00 7.83
C SER A 25 -10.04 13.58 6.47
N SER A 26 -10.71 13.90 5.36
CA SER A 26 -10.20 13.61 4.01
C SER A 26 -8.84 14.26 3.76
N ALA A 27 -8.57 15.41 4.37
CA ALA A 27 -7.28 16.09 4.35
C ALA A 27 -6.18 15.26 5.06
N GLU A 28 -6.41 14.81 6.30
CA GLU A 28 -5.45 13.94 7.02
C GLU A 28 -5.19 12.63 6.28
N LYS A 29 -6.19 12.06 5.61
CA LYS A 29 -6.01 10.85 4.79
C LYS A 29 -5.19 11.12 3.52
N VAL A 30 -5.25 12.32 2.94
CA VAL A 30 -4.44 12.70 1.77
C VAL A 30 -2.99 12.91 2.17
N ASP A 31 -2.75 13.56 3.30
CA ASP A 31 -1.40 13.88 3.75
C ASP A 31 -0.64 12.61 4.16
N ALA A 32 -1.27 11.69 4.90
CA ALA A 32 -0.69 10.37 5.17
C ALA A 32 -0.40 9.55 3.89
N ALA A 33 -1.20 9.71 2.83
CA ALA A 33 -0.96 9.01 1.58
C ALA A 33 0.16 9.63 0.73
N LYS A 34 0.43 10.93 0.88
CA LYS A 34 1.58 11.58 0.26
C LYS A 34 2.87 11.24 1.00
N GLU A 35 2.83 11.25 2.33
CA GLU A 35 3.96 10.86 3.17
C GLU A 35 4.44 9.45 2.82
N ASN A 36 3.52 8.47 2.72
CA ASN A 36 3.86 7.11 2.28
C ASN A 36 4.45 7.04 0.86
N VAL A 37 4.11 7.97 -0.04
CA VAL A 37 4.69 8.02 -1.40
C VAL A 37 6.09 8.61 -1.38
N ASP A 38 6.30 9.64 -0.56
CA ASP A 38 7.60 10.28 -0.42
C ASP A 38 8.59 9.34 0.27
N GLU A 39 8.15 8.63 1.32
CA GLU A 39 8.91 7.53 1.95
C GLU A 39 9.26 6.43 0.93
N ALA A 40 8.30 5.94 0.16
CA ALA A 40 8.55 4.93 -0.87
C ALA A 40 9.52 5.41 -1.98
N LYS A 41 9.55 6.72 -2.28
CA LYS A 41 10.50 7.31 -3.24
C LYS A 41 11.90 7.41 -2.67
N GLU A 42 12.04 7.82 -1.42
CA GLU A 42 13.33 7.84 -0.72
C GLU A 42 13.91 6.42 -0.61
N GLU A 43 13.08 5.48 -0.17
CA GLU A 43 13.40 4.04 -0.13
C GLU A 43 13.82 3.49 -1.51
N LEU A 44 13.18 3.95 -2.60
CA LEU A 44 13.55 3.57 -3.96
C LEU A 44 14.93 4.11 -4.34
N GLN A 45 15.25 5.35 -3.94
CA GLN A 45 16.56 5.93 -4.17
C GLN A 45 17.64 5.21 -3.36
N GLU A 46 17.34 4.85 -2.12
CA GLU A 46 18.23 4.09 -1.25
C GLU A 46 18.53 2.70 -1.82
N VAL A 47 17.52 1.93 -2.23
CA VAL A 47 17.74 0.60 -2.86
C VAL A 47 18.47 0.70 -4.20
N LYS A 48 18.27 1.79 -4.97
CA LYS A 48 19.05 2.04 -6.19
C LYS A 48 20.52 2.38 -5.89
N ALA A 49 20.81 2.93 -4.71
CA ALA A 49 22.15 3.30 -4.27
C ALA A 49 22.86 2.17 -3.49
N GLU A 50 22.11 1.36 -2.75
CA GLU A 50 22.59 0.21 -1.98
C GLU A 50 22.62 -1.04 -2.84
N VAL A 51 23.74 -1.22 -3.53
CA VAL A 51 24.10 -2.49 -4.14
C VAL A 51 25.44 -2.91 -3.57
N GLN A 52 25.47 -3.45 -2.35
CA GLN A 52 26.70 -3.99 -1.75
C GLN A 52 26.51 -5.26 -0.89
N ALA A 53 27.24 -6.30 -1.31
CA ALA A 53 27.99 -7.30 -0.55
C ALA A 53 27.38 -7.97 0.69
N ASP A 54 26.26 -8.69 0.53
CA ASP A 54 25.92 -9.77 1.46
C ASP A 54 26.57 -11.11 1.05
N ALA A 55 27.01 -11.89 2.03
CA ALA A 55 27.53 -13.24 1.84
C ALA A 55 26.38 -14.21 1.53
N ILE A 56 25.98 -14.24 0.26
CA ILE A 56 24.85 -15.03 -0.25
C ILE A 56 25.25 -16.51 -0.35
N LYS A 57 24.56 -17.40 0.38
CA LYS A 57 24.71 -18.86 0.31
C LYS A 57 23.67 -19.48 -0.64
N VAL A 58 23.71 -19.08 -1.90
CA VAL A 58 22.83 -19.58 -2.96
C VAL A 58 23.73 -20.14 -4.06
N ALA A 59 23.31 -21.21 -4.76
CA ALA A 59 24.13 -21.88 -5.79
C ALA A 59 24.60 -20.94 -6.91
N ASN A 60 23.93 -19.81 -7.07
CA ASN A 60 24.12 -18.76 -8.06
C ASN A 60 24.10 -17.36 -7.42
N ALA A 61 24.87 -17.21 -6.35
CA ALA A 61 24.90 -16.01 -5.50
C ALA A 61 24.93 -14.66 -6.23
N GLU A 62 25.67 -14.55 -7.34
CA GLU A 62 25.73 -13.31 -8.12
C GLU A 62 24.45 -13.06 -8.94
N GLU A 63 23.88 -14.10 -9.56
CA GLU A 63 22.61 -14.00 -10.27
C GLU A 63 21.47 -13.68 -9.30
N TRP A 64 21.49 -14.28 -8.10
CA TRP A 64 20.56 -13.95 -7.02
C TRP A 64 20.65 -12.49 -6.63
N ARG A 65 21.87 -11.97 -6.41
CA ARG A 65 22.09 -10.59 -5.97
C ARG A 65 21.51 -9.59 -6.98
N VAL A 66 21.78 -9.81 -8.27
CA VAL A 66 21.26 -8.95 -9.35
C VAL A 66 19.74 -9.06 -9.42
N PHE A 67 19.20 -10.28 -9.42
CA PHE A 67 17.77 -10.51 -9.48
C PHE A 67 17.01 -9.90 -8.31
N LYS A 68 17.50 -10.07 -7.08
CA LYS A 68 16.91 -9.49 -5.86
C LYS A 68 16.87 -7.96 -5.93
N SER A 69 17.97 -7.34 -6.33
CA SER A 69 18.04 -5.88 -6.48
C SER A 69 17.05 -5.38 -7.53
N ASP A 70 17.00 -6.01 -8.71
CA ASP A 70 16.04 -5.65 -9.77
C ASP A 70 14.58 -5.84 -9.30
N ALA A 71 14.31 -6.92 -8.58
CA ALA A 71 12.99 -7.20 -8.02
C ALA A 71 12.58 -6.14 -6.98
N GLU A 72 13.46 -5.81 -6.03
CA GLU A 72 13.21 -4.79 -5.00
C GLU A 72 12.97 -3.41 -5.60
N ILE A 73 13.74 -3.03 -6.63
CA ILE A 73 13.51 -1.79 -7.39
C ILE A 73 12.09 -1.77 -7.99
N LYS A 74 11.70 -2.84 -8.70
CA LYS A 74 10.37 -2.92 -9.33
C LYS A 74 9.24 -2.91 -8.30
N ILE A 75 9.41 -3.60 -7.17
CA ILE A 75 8.44 -3.61 -6.06
C ILE A 75 8.24 -2.19 -5.53
N LYS A 76 9.32 -1.45 -5.26
CA LYS A 76 9.24 -0.07 -4.76
C LYS A 76 8.63 0.88 -5.78
N GLU A 77 8.94 0.72 -7.07
CA GLU A 77 8.28 1.48 -8.14
C GLU A 77 6.77 1.22 -8.19
N ASN A 78 6.34 -0.02 -7.93
CA ASN A 78 4.92 -0.36 -7.82
C ASN A 78 4.28 0.24 -6.54
N GLU A 79 4.97 0.22 -5.39
CA GLU A 79 4.51 0.87 -4.14
C GLU A 79 4.23 2.36 -4.38
N VAL A 80 5.16 3.06 -5.05
CA VAL A 80 4.99 4.47 -5.45
C VAL A 80 3.75 4.66 -6.32
N ARG A 81 3.59 3.86 -7.39
CA ARG A 81 2.43 3.97 -8.30
C ARG A 81 1.10 3.72 -7.58
N ILE A 82 1.06 2.72 -6.70
CA ILE A 82 -0.11 2.39 -5.87
C ILE A 82 -0.45 3.56 -4.93
N GLY A 83 0.57 4.14 -4.27
CA GLY A 83 0.40 5.31 -3.43
C GLY A 83 -0.16 6.51 -4.20
N GLU A 84 0.36 6.78 -5.40
CA GLU A 84 -0.16 7.83 -6.28
C GLU A 84 -1.62 7.59 -6.69
N LEU A 85 -2.01 6.35 -6.97
CA LEU A 85 -3.40 5.98 -7.27
C LEU A 85 -4.31 6.23 -6.06
N LYS A 86 -3.86 5.90 -4.85
CA LYS A 86 -4.59 6.19 -3.60
C LYS A 86 -4.73 7.69 -3.34
N VAL A 87 -3.69 8.49 -3.60
CA VAL A 87 -3.74 9.96 -3.48
C VAL A 87 -4.73 10.55 -4.49
N LYS A 88 -4.67 10.13 -5.76
CA LYS A 88 -5.63 10.56 -6.80
C LYS A 88 -7.06 10.18 -6.44
N MET A 89 -7.26 8.98 -5.88
CA MET A 89 -8.55 8.51 -5.40
C MET A 89 -9.15 9.47 -4.36
N LYS A 90 -8.31 9.95 -3.43
CA LYS A 90 -8.74 10.88 -2.38
C LYS A 90 -8.92 12.32 -2.86
N LYS A 91 -8.12 12.77 -3.83
CA LYS A 91 -8.11 14.18 -4.31
C LYS A 91 -9.24 14.52 -5.28
N SER A 92 -9.75 13.56 -6.05
CA SER A 92 -10.69 13.88 -7.15
C SER A 92 -12.03 14.48 -6.68
N GLY A 93 -12.42 14.24 -5.42
CA GLY A 93 -13.73 14.63 -4.89
C GLY A 93 -14.92 13.93 -5.58
N LYS A 94 -14.68 13.11 -6.61
CA LYS A 94 -15.65 12.23 -7.25
C LYS A 94 -15.73 10.93 -6.43
N THR A 95 -16.92 10.37 -6.28
CA THR A 95 -17.07 8.99 -5.82
C THR A 95 -16.47 8.06 -6.88
N PHE A 96 -15.28 7.51 -6.58
CA PHE A 96 -14.78 6.37 -7.32
C PHE A 96 -15.71 5.19 -7.11
N ASP A 97 -15.88 4.35 -8.13
CA ASP A 97 -16.64 3.13 -7.95
C ASP A 97 -15.90 2.20 -6.95
N ALA A 98 -16.66 1.41 -6.21
CA ALA A 98 -16.10 0.47 -5.23
C ALA A 98 -15.19 -0.58 -5.88
N MET A 99 -15.30 -0.78 -7.21
CA MET A 99 -14.45 -1.68 -7.97
C MET A 99 -13.04 -1.10 -8.14
N TYR A 100 -12.88 0.21 -8.31
CA TYR A 100 -11.62 0.91 -8.41
C TYR A 100 -10.83 0.83 -7.09
N GLU A 101 -11.49 1.10 -5.95
CA GLU A 101 -10.87 0.94 -4.63
C GLU A 101 -10.43 -0.51 -4.40
N LYS A 102 -11.31 -1.47 -4.71
CA LYS A 102 -10.99 -2.90 -4.59
C LYS A 102 -9.82 -3.32 -5.48
N ASN A 103 -9.72 -2.76 -6.69
CA ASN A 103 -8.61 -3.03 -7.59
C ASN A 103 -7.29 -2.49 -7.03
N ILE A 104 -7.27 -1.28 -6.44
CA ILE A 104 -6.06 -0.75 -5.78
C ILE A 104 -5.61 -1.66 -4.64
N ILE A 105 -6.55 -2.13 -3.80
CA ILE A 105 -6.25 -3.04 -2.68
C ILE A 105 -5.66 -4.35 -3.20
N ALA A 106 -6.25 -4.93 -4.25
CA ALA A 106 -5.73 -6.16 -4.84
C ALA A 106 -4.31 -5.98 -5.43
N LEU A 107 -4.01 -4.83 -6.03
CA LEU A 107 -2.67 -4.52 -6.53
C LEU A 107 -1.64 -4.38 -5.40
N GLU A 108 -2.05 -3.77 -4.28
CA GLU A 108 -1.21 -3.67 -3.08
C GLU A 108 -0.92 -5.04 -2.46
N GLU A 109 -1.92 -5.90 -2.35
CA GLU A 109 -1.76 -7.27 -1.85
C GLU A 109 -0.80 -8.08 -2.73
N LYS A 110 -0.95 -8.01 -4.07
CA LYS A 110 -0.03 -8.66 -5.01
C LYS A 110 1.41 -8.16 -4.87
N ASN A 111 1.60 -6.84 -4.72
CA ASN A 111 2.95 -6.29 -4.57
C ASN A 111 3.60 -6.72 -3.24
N LYS A 112 2.80 -6.82 -2.16
CA LYS A 112 3.25 -7.34 -0.86
C LYS A 112 3.61 -8.82 -0.91
N ASP A 113 2.87 -9.61 -1.68
CA ASP A 113 3.20 -11.03 -1.93
C ASP A 113 4.58 -11.16 -2.61
N LEU A 114 4.83 -10.39 -3.68
CA LEU A 114 6.12 -10.35 -4.35
C LEU A 114 7.26 -9.96 -3.40
N LYS A 115 7.05 -8.94 -2.55
CA LYS A 115 8.01 -8.54 -1.50
C LYS A 115 8.31 -9.66 -0.51
N THR A 116 7.30 -10.42 -0.13
CA THR A 116 7.45 -11.56 0.79
C THR A 116 8.20 -12.72 0.12
N ARG A 117 7.89 -13.01 -1.15
CA ARG A 117 8.51 -14.09 -1.93
C ARG A 117 9.98 -13.84 -2.22
N ILE A 118 10.36 -12.60 -2.57
CA ILE A 118 11.78 -12.28 -2.79
C ILE A 118 12.59 -12.37 -1.49
N ALA A 119 12.03 -11.93 -0.35
CA ALA A 119 12.69 -12.04 0.94
C ALA A 119 12.80 -13.50 1.43
N SER A 120 11.82 -14.36 1.11
CA SER A 120 11.80 -15.75 1.59
C SER A 120 12.71 -16.68 0.80
N TYR A 121 13.06 -16.35 -0.45
CA TYR A 121 13.86 -17.21 -1.32
C TYR A 121 15.23 -17.58 -0.71
N GLU A 122 15.89 -16.64 -0.02
CA GLU A 122 17.20 -16.89 0.62
C GLU A 122 17.17 -18.01 1.66
N THR A 123 16.01 -18.18 2.32
CA THR A 123 15.82 -19.16 3.41
C THR A 123 15.11 -20.43 2.94
N ASN A 124 14.33 -20.36 1.86
CA ASN A 124 13.54 -21.46 1.33
C ASN A 124 13.75 -21.59 -0.18
N GLN A 125 15.00 -21.85 -0.58
CA GLN A 125 15.39 -21.93 -1.98
C GLN A 125 14.59 -23.04 -2.70
N SER A 126 13.78 -22.63 -3.67
CA SER A 126 13.17 -23.51 -4.66
C SER A 126 14.04 -23.58 -5.90
N ASP A 127 13.61 -24.37 -6.88
CA ASP A 127 14.21 -24.40 -8.22
C ASP A 127 14.32 -22.98 -8.78
N TRP A 128 15.55 -22.57 -9.09
CA TRP A 128 15.88 -21.19 -9.48
C TRP A 128 15.15 -20.77 -10.76
N ASP A 129 15.15 -21.63 -11.77
CA ASP A 129 14.57 -21.33 -13.08
C ASP A 129 13.04 -21.23 -12.99
N ALA A 130 12.41 -22.08 -12.18
CA ALA A 130 10.98 -21.98 -11.88
C ALA A 130 10.65 -20.71 -11.11
N PHE A 131 11.40 -20.43 -10.05
CA PHE A 131 11.18 -19.27 -9.19
C PHE A 131 11.28 -17.96 -9.99
N THR A 132 12.37 -17.75 -10.72
CA THR A 132 12.60 -16.50 -11.47
C THR A 132 11.57 -16.31 -12.59
N ARG A 133 11.18 -17.39 -13.27
CA ARG A 133 10.13 -17.34 -14.31
C ARG A 133 8.78 -16.92 -13.73
N GLU A 134 8.35 -17.56 -12.65
CA GLU A 134 7.06 -17.28 -12.02
C GLU A 134 7.04 -15.88 -11.40
N PHE A 135 8.10 -15.50 -10.70
CA PHE A 135 8.23 -14.18 -10.11
C PHE A 135 8.18 -13.06 -11.17
N ASN A 136 8.92 -13.22 -12.27
CA ASN A 136 8.90 -12.24 -13.36
C ASN A 136 7.52 -12.15 -14.02
N HIS A 137 6.86 -13.28 -14.23
CA HIS A 137 5.50 -13.30 -14.78
C HIS A 137 4.52 -12.51 -13.91
N ASP A 138 4.50 -12.78 -12.61
CA ASP A 138 3.62 -12.09 -11.66
C ASP A 138 3.93 -10.58 -11.55
N MET A 139 5.22 -10.23 -11.62
CA MET A 139 5.69 -8.84 -11.64
C MET A 139 5.19 -8.09 -12.89
N ASP A 140 5.28 -8.72 -14.06
CA ASP A 140 4.85 -8.13 -15.33
C ASP A 140 3.32 -7.97 -15.37
N GLU A 141 2.57 -8.96 -14.89
CA GLU A 141 1.11 -8.87 -14.76
C GLU A 141 0.69 -7.71 -13.84
N LEU A 142 1.36 -7.56 -12.69
CA LEU A 142 1.12 -6.45 -11.77
C LEU A 142 1.42 -5.10 -12.44
N GLY A 143 2.55 -4.99 -13.14
CA GLY A 143 2.93 -3.77 -13.85
C GLY A 143 1.90 -3.38 -14.91
N GLN A 144 1.39 -4.35 -15.67
CA GLN A 144 0.36 -4.13 -16.68
C GLN A 144 -0.98 -3.69 -16.03
N ALA A 145 -1.39 -4.34 -14.95
CA ALA A 145 -2.62 -3.97 -14.25
C ALA A 145 -2.57 -2.55 -13.63
N LEU A 146 -1.41 -2.14 -13.10
CA LEU A 146 -1.19 -0.76 -12.62
C LEU A 146 -1.31 0.27 -13.75
N LYS A 147 -0.76 -0.05 -14.93
CA LYS A 147 -0.84 0.80 -16.12
C LYS A 147 -2.29 0.97 -16.58
N ASP A 148 -3.03 -0.12 -16.67
CA ASP A 148 -4.42 -0.11 -17.14
C ASP A 148 -5.33 0.69 -16.19
N LEU A 149 -5.13 0.56 -14.88
CA LEU A 149 -5.87 1.32 -13.88
C LEU A 149 -5.59 2.83 -13.96
N THR A 150 -4.38 3.21 -14.37
CA THR A 150 -3.99 4.61 -14.57
C THR A 150 -4.56 5.21 -15.86
N VAL A 151 -4.67 4.43 -16.94
CA VAL A 151 -5.22 4.87 -18.23
C VAL A 151 -6.73 5.08 -18.14
N ASN A 152 -7.44 4.22 -17.43
CA ASN A 152 -8.90 4.28 -17.30
C ASN A 152 -9.42 5.49 -16.47
N ASN A 153 -8.53 6.21 -15.77
CA ASN A 153 -8.88 7.36 -14.91
C ASN A 153 -8.59 8.73 -15.58
N LYS A 154 -8.44 8.79 -16.91
CA LYS A 154 -8.20 10.05 -17.66
C LYS A 154 -9.47 10.77 -18.15
N ASN A 155 -10.67 10.28 -17.81
CA ASN A 155 -11.95 10.84 -18.27
C ASN A 155 -12.73 11.58 -17.16
#